data_AF-A0A1F8SQF8-F1
#
_entry.id   AF-A0A1F8SQF8-F1
#
_cell.length_a   1.000
_cell.length_b   1.000
_cell.length_c   1.000
_cell.angle_alpha   90.00
_cell.angle_beta   90.00
_cell.angle_gamma   90.00
#
_symmetry.space_group_name_H-M   'P 1'
#
loop_
_entity.id
_entity.type
_entity.pdbx_description
1 polymer ?
#
loop_
_entity_poly.entity_id
_entity_poly.type
_entity_poly.pdbx_seq_one_letter_code
_entity_poly.pdbx_strand_id
1 'polypeptide(L)'
;MHWLLPDWEYELISRPEKTNLPGYEIRIHSPFGWVYLKAEASSAAKTIHQVKFHNFQLIRAGELLYGSGAVSPISGWTSPTYGDKIPALACILEISQSLPIELKSEWILPNET
;
A
#
# COMPACT_ATOMS: atom_id res chain seq x y z
N MET A 1 -7.65 -0.29 2.41
CA MET A 1 -7.08 0.99 1.92
C MET A 1 -6.53 0.75 0.52
N HIS A 2 -6.57 1.76 -0.35
CA HIS A 2 -6.10 1.63 -1.73
C HIS A 2 -5.42 2.94 -2.14
N TRP A 3 -4.19 2.83 -2.66
CA TRP A 3 -3.43 3.92 -3.26
C TRP A 3 -3.06 3.60 -4.69
N LEU A 4 -3.25 4.57 -5.59
CA LEU A 4 -2.73 4.54 -6.95
C LEU A 4 -1.44 5.36 -6.96
N LEU A 5 -0.35 4.73 -7.35
CA LEU A 5 1.00 5.30 -7.40
C LEU A 5 1.47 5.37 -8.86
N PRO A 6 2.37 6.30 -9.20
CA PRO A 6 3.01 6.31 -10.50
C PRO A 6 3.70 4.97 -10.80
N ASP A 7 3.89 4.66 -12.09
CA ASP A 7 4.63 3.48 -12.52
C ASP A 7 6.14 3.68 -12.38
N TRP A 8 6.59 3.80 -11.14
CA TRP A 8 7.99 3.97 -10.77
C TRP A 8 8.59 2.65 -10.28
N GLU A 9 9.92 2.64 -10.17
CA GLU A 9 10.62 1.55 -9.48
C GLU A 9 10.18 1.52 -8.02
N TYR A 10 9.96 0.32 -7.49
CA TYR A 10 9.47 0.13 -6.14
C TYR A 10 10.30 -0.93 -5.43
N GLU A 11 10.32 -0.82 -4.10
CA GLU A 11 10.82 -1.88 -3.24
C GLU A 11 9.89 -2.08 -2.04
N LEU A 12 9.70 -3.34 -1.68
CA LEU A 12 8.93 -3.73 -0.52
C LEU A 12 9.89 -3.85 0.66
N ILE A 13 9.64 -3.07 1.72
CA ILE A 13 10.48 -3.09 2.91
C ILE A 13 9.89 -4.12 3.87
N SER A 14 10.64 -5.19 4.14
CA SER A 14 10.27 -6.15 5.17
C SER A 14 10.29 -5.45 6.53
N ARG A 15 9.13 -5.28 7.17
CA ARG A 15 9.01 -4.62 8.47
C ARG A 15 9.81 -5.40 9.53
N PRO A 16 10.64 -4.73 10.37
CA PRO A 16 11.33 -5.39 11.47
C PRO A 16 10.33 -5.87 12.54
N GLU A 17 10.54 -7.09 13.05
CA GLU A 17 9.71 -7.82 14.02
C GLU A 17 9.40 -7.07 15.33
N LYS A 18 10.02 -5.91 15.59
CA LYS A 18 9.90 -5.13 16.83
C LYS A 18 8.65 -4.24 16.93
N THR A 19 7.85 -4.13 15.87
CA THR A 19 6.58 -3.39 15.92
C THR A 19 5.42 -4.35 16.01
N ASN A 20 4.78 -4.44 17.19
CA ASN A 20 3.58 -5.26 17.43
C ASN A 20 2.33 -4.76 16.67
N LEU A 21 2.47 -3.72 15.85
CA LEU A 21 1.41 -3.22 14.98
C LEU A 21 1.60 -3.84 13.60
N PRO A 22 0.59 -4.51 13.05
CA PRO A 22 0.75 -5.02 11.71
C PRO A 22 0.55 -3.87 10.72
N GLY A 23 1.32 -3.90 9.64
CA GLY A 23 1.42 -2.78 8.72
C GLY A 23 2.39 -3.10 7.59
N TYR A 24 2.26 -2.35 6.49
CA TYR A 24 3.04 -2.54 5.28
C TYR A 24 3.80 -1.26 4.95
N GLU A 25 5.00 -1.43 4.41
CA GLU A 25 5.85 -0.34 3.96
C GLU A 25 6.36 -0.63 2.56
N ILE A 26 6.13 0.33 1.68
CA ILE A 26 6.64 0.32 0.31
C ILE A 26 7.38 1.63 0.08
N ARG A 27 8.51 1.56 -0.61
CA ARG A 27 9.19 2.74 -1.14
C ARG A 27 9.10 2.76 -2.65
N ILE A 28 8.88 3.94 -3.22
CA ILE A 28 8.84 4.18 -4.65
C ILE A 28 9.90 5.23 -5.00
N HIS A 29 10.59 5.02 -6.12
CA HIS A 29 11.67 5.87 -6.57
C HIS A 29 11.12 7.01 -7.44
N SER A 30 10.93 8.18 -6.84
CA SER A 30 10.55 9.38 -7.58
C SER A 30 11.77 10.02 -8.25
N PRO A 31 11.59 10.91 -9.24
CA PRO A 31 12.67 11.72 -9.79
C PRO A 31 13.44 12.56 -8.76
N PHE A 32 12.84 12.82 -7.59
CA PHE A 32 13.41 13.61 -6.50
C PHE A 32 13.95 12.74 -5.35
N GLY A 33 13.95 11.41 -5.51
CA GLY A 33 14.41 10.44 -4.51
C GLY A 33 13.32 9.51 -4.01
N TRP A 34 13.63 8.74 -2.97
CA TRP A 34 12.72 7.75 -2.42
C TRP A 34 11.56 8.37 -1.64
N VAL A 35 10.34 7.96 -2.01
CA VAL A 35 9.11 8.25 -1.26
C VAL A 35 8.68 6.97 -0.56
N TYR A 36 8.38 7.06 0.73
CA TYR A 36 7.91 5.93 1.53
C TYR A 36 6.42 6.08 1.81
N LEU A 37 5.69 4.99 1.61
CA LEU A 37 4.30 4.84 2.03
C LEU A 37 4.26 3.77 3.12
N LYS A 38 3.89 4.21 4.33
CA LYS A 38 3.63 3.34 5.47
C LYS A 38 2.14 3.27 5.70
N ALA A 39 1.60 2.07 5.85
CA ALA A 39 0.20 1.84 6.14
C ALA A 39 0.06 0.92 7.34
N GLU A 40 -0.71 1.35 8.33
CA GLU A 40 -0.91 0.67 9.60
C GLU A 40 -2.39 0.66 9.98
N ALA A 41 -2.77 -0.35 10.75
CA ALA A 41 -4.10 -0.45 11.34
C ALA A 41 -3.97 -0.88 12.78
N SER A 42 -4.76 -0.24 13.65
CA SER A 42 -4.78 -0.51 15.08
C SER A 42 -6.22 -0.61 15.58
N SER A 43 -6.38 -1.33 16.69
CA SER A 43 -7.63 -1.33 17.46
C SER A 43 -7.61 -0.15 18.44
N ALA A 44 -8.60 0.73 18.34
CA ALA A 44 -8.76 1.81 19.32
C ALA A 44 -9.27 1.28 20.67
N ALA A 45 -9.91 0.10 20.67
CA ALA A 45 -10.16 -0.64 21.90
C ALA A 45 -8.87 -1.34 22.34
N LYS A 46 -8.39 -1.07 23.56
CA LYS A 46 -7.21 -1.71 24.22
C LYS A 46 -7.29 -3.24 24.34
N THR A 47 -8.35 -3.86 23.83
CA THR A 47 -8.48 -5.31 23.79
C THR A 47 -7.52 -5.86 22.73
N ILE A 48 -6.70 -6.81 23.16
CA ILE A 48 -5.67 -7.52 22.38
C ILE A 48 -6.36 -8.47 21.38
N HIS A 49 -7.24 -7.96 20.53
CA HIS A 49 -7.67 -8.69 19.34
C HIS A 49 -6.67 -8.34 18.26
N GLN A 50 -5.76 -9.29 18.02
CA GLN A 50 -4.71 -9.21 17.02
C GLN A 50 -5.33 -8.71 15.71
N VAL A 51 -4.91 -7.51 15.28
CA VAL A 51 -5.31 -6.96 14.00
C VAL A 51 -4.82 -7.93 12.92
N LYS A 52 -5.76 -8.56 12.21
CA LYS A 52 -5.44 -9.48 11.11
C LYS A 52 -5.42 -8.70 9.81
N PHE A 53 -4.22 -8.51 9.28
CA PHE A 53 -4.07 -8.13 7.88
C PHE A 53 -4.36 -9.35 7.04
N HIS A 54 -5.35 -9.22 6.18
CA HIS A 54 -5.80 -10.35 5.38
C HIS A 54 -4.97 -10.45 4.12
N ASN A 55 -4.63 -9.30 3.52
CA ASN A 55 -3.89 -9.29 2.28
C ASN A 55 -3.29 -7.92 2.01
N PHE A 56 -2.09 -7.92 1.44
CA PHE A 56 -1.51 -6.75 0.78
C PHE A 56 -1.23 -7.16 -0.65
N GLN A 57 -1.74 -6.38 -1.59
CA GLN A 57 -1.53 -6.59 -3.02
C GLN A 57 -0.83 -5.37 -3.61
N LEU A 58 0.26 -5.64 -4.34
CA LEU A 58 0.86 -4.68 -5.25
C LEU A 58 0.58 -5.14 -6.67
N ILE A 59 -0.11 -4.31 -7.44
CA ILE A 59 -0.58 -4.62 -8.78
C ILE A 59 -0.05 -3.59 -9.76
N ARG A 60 0.44 -4.01 -10.92
CA ARG A 60 0.83 -3.12 -12.02
C ARG A 60 0.07 -3.51 -13.27
N ALA A 61 -0.68 -2.58 -13.87
CA ALA A 61 -1.36 -2.82 -15.14
C ALA A 61 -2.21 -4.12 -15.19
N GLY A 62 -2.87 -4.46 -14.08
CA GLY A 62 -3.68 -5.68 -13.94
C GLY A 62 -2.90 -6.95 -13.56
N GLU A 63 -1.57 -6.86 -13.42
CA GLU A 63 -0.69 -7.96 -13.02
C GLU A 63 -0.36 -7.90 -11.52
N LEU A 64 -0.55 -9.02 -10.80
CA LEU A 64 -0.15 -9.13 -9.40
C LEU A 64 1.38 -9.22 -9.29
N LEU A 65 2.02 -8.19 -8.75
CA LEU A 65 3.47 -8.18 -8.52
C LEU A 65 3.85 -8.76 -7.15
N TYR A 66 3.02 -8.53 -6.14
CA TYR A 66 3.23 -9.05 -4.79
C TYR A 66 1.90 -9.21 -4.06
N GLY A 67 1.82 -10.19 -3.16
CA GLY A 67 0.61 -10.50 -2.41
C GLY A 67 -0.02 -11.80 -2.86
N SER A 68 -1.32 -11.93 -2.59
CA SER A 68 -2.11 -13.10 -3.00
C SER A 68 -3.52 -12.69 -3.41
N GLY A 69 -4.35 -13.62 -3.87
CA GLY A 69 -5.76 -13.36 -4.20
C GLY A 69 -6.01 -12.90 -5.63
N ALA A 70 -7.29 -12.68 -5.95
CA ALA A 70 -7.71 -12.27 -7.28
C ALA A 70 -7.34 -10.81 -7.55
N VAL A 71 -6.95 -10.51 -8.80
CA VAL A 71 -6.65 -9.15 -9.25
C VAL A 71 -7.65 -8.73 -10.30
N SER A 72 -8.19 -7.52 -10.13
CA SER A 72 -9.03 -6.90 -11.14
C SER A 72 -8.16 -6.46 -12.33
N PRO A 73 -8.55 -6.76 -13.58
CA PRO A 73 -7.75 -6.39 -14.76
C PRO A 73 -7.62 -4.87 -14.96
N ILE A 74 -8.46 -4.08 -14.28
CA ILE A 74 -8.41 -2.61 -14.31
C ILE A 74 -7.61 -2.00 -13.15
N SER A 75 -7.06 -2.80 -12.23
CA SER A 75 -6.18 -2.30 -11.16
C SER A 75 -4.80 -1.93 -11.68
N GLY A 76 -4.18 -0.88 -11.14
CA GLY A 76 -2.85 -0.45 -11.57
C GLY A 76 -2.84 0.23 -12.94
N TRP A 77 -3.86 1.03 -13.23
CA TRP A 77 -3.93 1.86 -14.43
C TRP A 77 -4.30 3.30 -14.05
N THR A 78 -3.77 4.26 -14.80
CA THR A 78 -4.21 5.66 -14.78
C THR A 78 -4.60 6.11 -16.19
N SER A 79 -5.53 7.06 -16.28
CA SER A 79 -6.07 7.55 -17.54
C SER A 79 -6.17 9.07 -17.47
N PRO A 80 -5.16 9.82 -17.98
CA PRO A 80 -5.22 11.28 -17.99
C PRO A 80 -6.31 11.79 -18.94
N THR A 81 -6.60 11.01 -19.99
CA THR A 81 -7.56 11.31 -21.06
C THR A 81 -8.31 10.03 -21.45
N TYR A 82 -9.58 10.19 -21.83
CA TYR A 82 -10.41 9.05 -22.25
C TYR A 82 -9.75 8.27 -23.39
N GLY A 83 -9.76 6.94 -23.27
CA GLY A 83 -9.16 6.04 -24.25
C GLY A 83 -7.69 5.72 -23.97
N ASP A 84 -7.00 6.50 -23.13
CA ASP A 84 -5.61 6.25 -22.76
C ASP A 84 -5.54 5.48 -21.44
N LYS A 85 -4.80 4.37 -21.45
CA LYS A 85 -4.48 3.58 -20.25
C LYS A 85 -2.98 3.52 -20.09
N ILE A 86 -2.48 4.14 -19.04
CA ILE A 86 -1.07 4.16 -18.69
C ILE A 86 -0.88 3.26 -17.47
N PRO A 87 0.14 2.36 -17.48
CA PRO A 87 0.48 1.58 -16.31
C PRO A 87 0.66 2.47 -15.07
N ALA A 88 0.25 1.93 -13.92
CA ALA A 88 0.42 2.53 -12.61
C ALA A 88 0.56 1.40 -11.59
N LEU A 89 1.07 1.71 -10.40
CA LEU A 89 1.08 0.76 -9.29
C LEU A 89 -0.17 0.96 -8.44
N ALA A 90 -0.94 -0.10 -8.21
CA ALA A 90 -2.03 -0.12 -7.24
C ALA A 90 -1.56 -0.86 -5.99
N CYS A 91 -1.52 -0.15 -4.87
CA CYS A 91 -1.20 -0.66 -3.55
C CYS A 91 -2.51 -0.84 -2.78
N ILE A 92 -2.91 -2.09 -2.56
CA ILE A 92 -4.18 -2.45 -1.92
C ILE A 92 -3.90 -3.18 -0.62
N LEU A 93 -4.55 -2.72 0.43
CA LEU A 93 -4.41 -3.23 1.78
C LEU A 93 -5.79 -3.62 2.32
N GLU A 94 -6.00 -4.92 2.53
CA GLU A 94 -7.24 -5.47 3.05
C GLU A 94 -7.10 -5.85 4.53
N ILE A 95 -7.97 -5.25 5.34
CA ILE A 95 -7.98 -5.40 6.79
C ILE A 95 -9.39 -5.81 7.19
N SER A 96 -9.49 -6.84 8.02
CA SER A 96 -10.74 -7.23 8.65
C SER A 96 -10.52 -7.35 10.15
N GLN A 97 -11.25 -6.51 10.89
CA GLN A 97 -11.10 -6.29 12.32
C GLN A 97 -12.44 -5.83 12.91
N SER A 98 -12.65 -6.11 14.20
CA SER A 98 -13.75 -5.52 14.96
C SER A 98 -13.55 -4.02 15.17
N LEU A 99 -14.64 -3.26 15.11
CA LEU A 99 -14.67 -1.85 15.48
C LEU A 99 -14.46 -1.66 16.99
N PRO A 100 -13.90 -0.53 17.44
CA PRO A 100 -13.40 0.58 16.63
C PRO A 100 -12.01 0.31 16.03
N ILE A 101 -11.85 0.63 14.75
CA ILE A 101 -10.59 0.52 13.99
C ILE A 101 -10.03 1.92 13.69
N GLU A 102 -8.72 2.06 13.83
CA GLU A 102 -7.98 3.22 13.35
C GLU A 102 -7.09 2.79 12.17
N LEU A 103 -7.19 3.54 11.07
CA LEU A 103 -6.41 3.33 9.85
C LEU A 103 -5.48 4.53 9.68
N LYS A 104 -4.17 4.27 9.62
CA LYS A 104 -3.16 5.32 9.45
C LYS A 104 -2.33 5.04 8.22
N SER A 105 -2.16 6.06 7.39
CA SER A 105 -1.15 6.07 6.34
C SER A 105 -0.27 7.28 6.44
N GLU A 106 1.02 7.07 6.32
CA GLU A 106 2.05 8.09 6.40
C GLU A 106 2.88 8.08 5.13
N TRP A 107 3.09 9.28 4.59
CA TRP A 107 3.93 9.52 3.42
C TRP A 107 5.18 10.27 3.87
N ILE A 108 6.34 9.69 3.58
CA ILE A 108 7.63 10.32 3.85
C ILE A 108 8.21 10.69 2.49
N LEU A 109 8.27 11.99 2.22
CA LEU A 109 8.81 12.56 1.00
C LEU A 109 10.32 12.73 1.13
N PRO A 110 11.08 12.74 0.02
CA PRO A 110 12.48 13.12 0.04
C PRO A 110 12.63 14.56 0.55
N ASN A 111 13.68 14.84 1.31
CA ASN A 111 13.99 16.21 1.74
C ASN A 111 14.39 17.04 0.51
N GLU A 112 13.87 18.26 0.40
CA GLU A 112 14.42 19.25 -0.54
C GLU A 112 15.88 19.50 -0.15
N THR A 113 16.81 19.26 -1.09
CA THR A 113 18.25 19.50 -0.91
C THR A 113 18.61 20.82 -1.55
#